data_AF-A0A1Y3SH87-F1
#
_entry.id   AF-A0A1Y3SH87-F1
#
_cell.length_a   1.000
_cell.length_b   1.000
_cell.length_c   1.000
_cell.angle_alpha   90.00
_cell.angle_beta   90.00
_cell.angle_gamma   90.00
#
_symmetry.space_group_name_H-M   'P 1'
#
loop_
_entity.id
_entity.type
_entity.pdbx_description
1 polymer ?
#
loop_
_entity_poly.entity_id
_entity_poly.type
_entity_poly.pdbx_seq_one_letter_code
_entity_poly.pdbx_strand_id
1 'polypeptide(L)'
;MNLVDFIDDKTYSVERKTTPVPITHTDGSGMVRLDVSRKNFMFRAAWIKGLLNAFPFDKFIREANRKDPLVNHGIVKDIYGVEHDILAEDIQVILTKSQFKLWKYYESWEQYCDYFERYGCQACVCNLEPTQFEKAKINYQMLQTLTDLTDEELLNISKGTRTKLENLASDRNTMLKVFGATKENERRNGFQESLLLYPELLQDEYSKETLREIKKSIEKEAKAGKLDVDGCYTFIVPDMYAFCQWLFYGDKNPSGLLGNGEVYCPLFAGGVELDCLRSPHLYVEHAVRTNMVGADHELGRWFKTNAIVTSVHDVISKILQFD
;
A
#
# COMPACT_ATOMS: atom_id res chain seq x y z
N MET A 1 4.99 23.29 5.82
CA MET A 1 6.05 23.48 6.84
C MET A 1 5.82 22.45 7.91
N ASN A 2 6.84 21.68 8.30
CA ASN A 2 6.69 20.55 9.23
C ASN A 2 7.56 20.74 10.46
N LEU A 3 7.03 20.31 11.60
CA LEU A 3 7.75 20.27 12.87
C LEU A 3 8.70 19.07 12.84
N VAL A 4 9.99 19.30 13.00
CA VAL A 4 11.01 18.25 13.05
C VAL A 4 11.90 18.45 14.27
N ASP A 5 12.39 17.35 14.82
CA ASP A 5 13.41 17.36 15.84
C ASP A 5 14.77 17.23 15.14
N PHE A 6 15.56 18.31 15.16
CA PHE A 6 16.91 18.34 14.61
C PHE A 6 17.89 17.87 15.67
N ILE A 7 18.59 16.77 15.38
CA ILE A 7 19.57 16.19 16.30
C ILE A 7 20.95 16.59 15.82
N ASP A 8 21.69 17.31 16.64
CA ASP A 8 23.10 17.61 16.40
C ASP A 8 23.94 16.34 16.63
N ASP A 9 24.69 15.91 15.62
CA ASP A 9 25.44 14.64 15.62
C ASP A 9 26.65 14.62 16.55
N LYS A 10 27.09 15.79 17.04
CA LYS A 10 28.25 15.94 17.93
C LYS A 10 27.83 16.07 19.39
N THR A 11 26.77 16.83 19.63
CA THR A 11 26.30 17.18 20.98
C THR A 11 25.09 16.36 21.41
N TYR A 12 24.44 15.66 20.48
CA TYR A 12 23.16 14.95 20.67
C TYR A 12 22.05 15.85 21.21
N SER A 13 22.20 17.16 21.07
CA SER A 13 21.16 18.12 21.42
C SER A 13 20.02 18.04 20.42
N VAL A 14 18.80 18.14 20.93
CA VAL A 14 17.59 18.08 20.13
C VAL A 14 16.98 19.47 20.06
N GLU A 15 16.98 20.06 18.88
CA GLU A 15 16.32 21.33 18.60
C GLU A 15 15.06 21.09 17.77
N ARG A 16 13.91 21.41 18.35
CA ARG A 16 12.63 21.34 17.65
C ARG A 16 12.45 22.57 16.77
N LYS A 17 12.38 22.38 15.46
CA LYS A 17 12.23 23.47 14.49
C LYS A 17 11.21 23.15 13.40
N THR A 18 10.63 24.22 12.86
CA THR A 18 9.70 24.13 11.73
C THR A 18 10.46 24.41 10.45
N THR A 19 10.56 23.42 9.55
CA THR A 19 11.32 23.54 8.29
C THR A 19 10.54 22.94 7.12
N PRO A 20 10.76 23.40 5.88
CA PRO A 20 10.35 22.64 4.70
C PRO A 20 11.15 21.32 4.64
N VAL A 21 10.45 20.22 4.39
CA VAL A 21 11.05 18.89 4.19
C VAL A 21 10.78 18.47 2.75
N PRO A 22 11.81 18.22 1.92
CA PRO A 22 11.61 17.76 0.56
C PRO A 22 11.07 16.32 0.56
N ILE A 23 9.97 16.10 -0.15
CA ILE A 23 9.31 14.80 -0.28
C ILE A 23 9.41 14.32 -1.74
N THR A 24 10.04 13.18 -1.97
CA THR A 24 10.09 12.49 -3.26
C THR A 24 8.84 11.64 -3.45
N HIS A 25 7.68 12.30 -3.55
CA HIS A 25 6.37 11.65 -3.44
C HIS A 25 6.16 10.47 -4.39
N THR A 26 6.71 10.54 -5.61
CA THR A 26 6.56 9.51 -6.64
C THR A 26 7.80 8.63 -6.80
N ASP A 27 8.68 8.50 -5.80
CA ASP A 27 9.82 7.59 -5.90
C ASP A 27 9.33 6.13 -6.12
N GLY A 28 9.93 5.47 -7.11
CA GLY A 28 9.60 4.10 -7.50
C GLY A 28 8.18 3.91 -8.04
N SER A 29 7.43 4.97 -8.33
CA SER A 29 5.99 4.91 -8.59
C SER A 29 5.63 5.54 -9.94
N GLY A 30 4.77 4.88 -10.71
CA GLY A 30 4.31 5.33 -12.04
C GLY A 30 2.82 5.06 -12.23
N MET A 31 2.27 5.35 -13.42
CA MET A 31 0.84 5.18 -13.70
C MET A 31 0.59 4.17 -14.81
N VAL A 32 -0.51 3.44 -14.70
CA VAL A 32 -1.07 2.57 -15.76
C VAL A 32 -2.54 2.89 -15.94
N ARG A 33 -2.98 2.94 -17.20
CA ARG A 33 -4.33 3.31 -17.59
C ARG A 33 -5.34 2.25 -17.14
N LEU A 34 -6.56 2.66 -16.77
CA LEU A 34 -7.56 1.77 -16.15
C LEU A 34 -8.11 0.66 -17.06
N ASP A 35 -8.01 0.84 -18.38
CA ASP A 35 -8.37 -0.16 -19.38
C ASP A 35 -7.28 -1.23 -19.54
N VAL A 36 -6.03 -0.93 -19.17
CA VAL A 36 -4.91 -1.85 -19.16
C VAL A 36 -4.85 -2.64 -17.84
N SER A 37 -4.97 -1.94 -16.70
CA SER A 37 -5.09 -2.57 -15.39
C SER A 37 -5.96 -1.75 -14.45
N ARG A 38 -6.88 -2.43 -13.76
CA ARG A 38 -7.69 -1.85 -12.67
C ARG A 38 -7.07 -2.06 -11.29
N LYS A 39 -5.89 -2.64 -11.23
CA LYS A 39 -5.17 -3.00 -10.01
C LYS A 39 -3.77 -2.44 -10.04
N ASN A 40 -3.30 -2.02 -8.86
CA ASN A 40 -1.90 -1.68 -8.69
C ASN A 40 -1.03 -2.95 -8.79
N PHE A 41 0.16 -2.84 -9.37
CA PHE A 41 1.09 -3.95 -9.40
C PHE A 41 2.55 -3.53 -9.40
N MET A 42 3.37 -4.32 -8.72
CA MET A 42 4.82 -4.23 -8.80
C MET A 42 5.30 -4.93 -10.06
N PHE A 43 6.20 -4.31 -10.77
CA PHE A 43 6.78 -4.88 -11.99
C PHE A 43 8.30 -4.75 -12.00
N ARG A 44 8.91 -5.60 -12.81
CA ARG A 44 10.33 -5.53 -13.16
C ARG A 44 10.49 -5.74 -14.66
N ALA A 45 11.36 -4.95 -15.24
CA ALA A 45 11.89 -5.15 -16.59
C ALA A 45 13.41 -4.91 -16.55
N ALA A 46 14.09 -5.05 -17.69
CA ALA A 46 15.51 -4.73 -17.78
C ALA A 46 15.75 -3.29 -17.26
N TRP A 47 16.45 -3.16 -16.12
CA TRP A 47 16.76 -1.90 -15.44
C TRP A 47 15.59 -1.05 -14.93
N ILE A 48 14.34 -1.51 -15.10
CA ILE A 48 13.16 -0.80 -14.64
C ILE A 48 12.52 -1.60 -13.50
N LYS A 49 12.22 -0.93 -12.38
CA LYS A 49 11.53 -1.52 -11.23
C LYS A 49 10.68 -0.47 -10.54
N GLY A 50 9.47 -0.85 -10.15
CA GLY A 50 8.63 -0.01 -9.33
C GLY A 50 7.21 -0.55 -9.16
N LEU A 51 6.34 0.33 -8.66
CA LEU A 51 4.90 0.16 -8.58
C LEU A 51 4.24 0.92 -9.74
N LEU A 52 3.33 0.26 -10.45
CA LEU A 52 2.41 0.91 -11.39
C LEU A 52 1.04 1.02 -10.76
N ASN A 53 0.52 2.25 -10.74
CA ASN A 53 -0.73 2.58 -10.10
C ASN A 53 -1.83 2.69 -11.14
N ALA A 54 -2.92 1.95 -10.94
CA ALA A 54 -4.07 2.01 -11.82
C ALA A 54 -4.76 3.37 -11.64
N PHE A 55 -4.55 4.28 -12.61
CA PHE A 55 -5.03 5.65 -12.51
C PHE A 55 -5.53 6.17 -13.87
N PRO A 56 -6.69 6.85 -13.93
CA PRO A 56 -7.27 7.34 -15.18
C PRO A 56 -6.63 8.68 -15.61
N PHE A 57 -5.33 8.70 -15.87
CA PHE A 57 -4.62 9.92 -16.30
C PHE A 57 -5.12 10.43 -17.67
N ASP A 58 -5.58 9.54 -18.54
CA ASP A 58 -6.21 9.89 -19.82
C ASP A 58 -7.51 10.69 -19.63
N LYS A 59 -8.33 10.31 -18.66
CA LYS A 59 -9.51 11.07 -18.24
C LYS A 59 -9.11 12.46 -17.70
N PHE A 60 -8.05 12.52 -16.90
CA PHE A 60 -7.52 13.79 -16.37
C PHE A 60 -7.16 14.74 -17.51
N ILE A 61 -6.37 14.28 -18.48
CA ILE A 61 -5.97 15.09 -19.65
C ILE A 61 -7.19 15.53 -20.46
N ARG A 62 -8.16 14.64 -20.72
CA ARG A 62 -9.39 15.01 -21.45
C ARG A 62 -10.26 16.02 -20.69
N GLU A 63 -10.24 16.02 -19.36
CA GLU A 63 -10.92 17.03 -18.56
C GLU A 63 -10.18 18.36 -18.58
N ALA A 64 -8.85 18.34 -18.50
CA ALA A 64 -7.98 19.50 -18.66
C ALA A 64 -8.19 20.20 -20.01
N ASN A 65 -8.06 19.45 -21.11
CA ASN A 65 -8.25 19.97 -22.48
C ASN A 65 -9.67 20.49 -22.72
N ARG A 66 -10.70 19.97 -22.02
CA ARG A 66 -12.06 20.52 -22.10
C ARG A 66 -12.21 21.83 -21.35
N LYS A 67 -11.48 22.01 -20.24
CA LYS A 67 -11.49 23.25 -19.46
C LYS A 67 -10.72 24.37 -20.17
N ASP A 68 -9.64 24.03 -20.87
CA ASP A 68 -8.89 24.95 -21.72
C ASP A 68 -8.56 24.30 -23.08
N PRO A 69 -9.43 24.48 -24.09
CA PRO A 69 -9.26 23.90 -25.43
C PRO A 69 -8.09 24.47 -26.24
N LEU A 70 -7.46 25.55 -25.79
CA LEU A 70 -6.32 26.16 -26.48
C LEU A 70 -4.99 25.47 -26.15
N VAL A 71 -4.98 24.66 -25.09
CA VAL A 71 -3.79 23.98 -24.57
C VAL A 71 -3.95 22.48 -24.68
N ASN A 72 -2.99 21.82 -25.32
CA ASN A 72 -2.90 20.35 -25.28
C ASN A 72 -2.10 19.92 -24.05
N HIS A 73 -2.80 19.62 -22.96
CA HIS A 73 -2.21 19.15 -21.69
C HIS A 73 -1.64 17.73 -21.79
N GLY A 74 -1.90 17.02 -22.89
CA GLY A 74 -1.34 15.69 -23.13
C GLY A 74 0.12 15.71 -23.57
N ILE A 75 0.68 16.87 -23.92
CA ILE A 75 2.07 16.98 -24.35
C ILE A 75 2.99 17.05 -23.13
N VAL A 76 3.87 16.06 -22.99
CA VAL A 76 4.86 15.99 -21.91
C VAL A 76 6.25 15.74 -22.47
N LYS A 77 7.29 16.18 -21.75
CA LYS A 77 8.68 15.86 -22.08
C LYS A 77 9.14 14.66 -21.27
N ASP A 78 9.75 13.70 -21.96
CA ASP A 78 10.41 12.58 -21.31
C ASP A 78 11.71 13.02 -20.60
N ILE A 79 12.44 12.07 -20.02
CA ILE A 79 13.69 12.34 -19.29
C ILE A 79 14.88 12.68 -20.20
N TYR A 80 14.74 12.52 -21.52
CA TYR A 80 15.73 12.84 -22.54
C TYR A 80 15.40 14.13 -23.31
N GLY A 81 14.24 14.74 -23.04
CA GLY A 81 13.80 16.02 -23.59
C GLY A 81 12.90 15.90 -24.83
N VAL A 82 12.48 14.69 -25.20
CA VAL A 82 11.57 14.42 -26.32
C VAL A 82 10.13 14.68 -25.88
N GLU A 83 9.37 15.38 -26.72
CA GLU A 83 7.94 15.64 -26.48
C GLU A 83 7.10 14.46 -26.96
N HIS A 84 6.16 14.03 -26.11
CA HIS A 84 5.19 13.00 -26.41
C HIS A 84 3.77 13.50 -26.14
N ASP A 85 2.83 13.21 -27.04
CA ASP A 85 1.41 13.40 -26.82
C ASP A 85 0.80 12.10 -26.29
N ILE A 86 0.52 12.08 -24.99
CA ILE A 86 0.01 10.91 -24.27
C ILE A 86 -1.26 10.34 -24.92
N LEU A 87 -2.15 11.20 -25.43
CA LEU A 87 -3.42 10.74 -26.00
C LEU A 87 -3.27 10.34 -27.46
N ALA A 88 -2.48 11.07 -28.26
CA ALA A 88 -2.30 10.78 -29.68
C ALA A 88 -1.44 9.53 -29.92
N GLU A 89 -0.45 9.28 -29.06
CA GLU A 89 0.44 8.11 -29.12
C GLU A 89 -0.14 6.88 -28.42
N ASP A 90 -1.37 6.96 -27.88
CA ASP A 90 -2.01 5.90 -27.08
C ASP A 90 -1.12 5.39 -25.94
N ILE A 91 -0.45 6.31 -25.21
CA ILE A 91 0.43 5.93 -24.12
C ILE A 91 -0.39 5.34 -22.97
N GLN A 92 -0.08 4.08 -22.64
CA GLN A 92 -0.78 3.25 -21.67
C GLN A 92 -0.14 3.24 -20.28
N VAL A 93 1.16 3.49 -20.22
CA VAL A 93 1.98 3.43 -19.00
C VAL A 93 2.90 4.64 -18.96
N ILE A 94 2.93 5.33 -17.83
CA ILE A 94 3.86 6.44 -17.56
C ILE A 94 4.80 5.99 -16.46
N LEU A 95 6.08 5.93 -16.79
CA LEU A 95 7.15 5.59 -15.86
C LEU A 95 7.82 6.86 -15.35
N THR A 96 8.21 6.86 -14.07
CA THR A 96 9.01 7.94 -13.50
C THR A 96 10.50 7.65 -13.63
N LYS A 97 11.30 8.72 -13.67
CA LYS A 97 12.76 8.65 -13.72
C LYS A 97 13.37 7.76 -12.64
N SER A 98 12.78 7.75 -11.45
CA SER A 98 13.22 6.93 -10.31
C SER A 98 13.03 5.43 -10.57
N GLN A 99 12.11 5.01 -11.44
CA GLN A 99 11.88 3.61 -11.77
C GLN A 99 12.94 3.04 -12.73
N PHE A 100 13.48 3.86 -13.64
CA PHE A 100 14.48 3.43 -14.63
C PHE A 100 15.90 3.59 -14.07
N LYS A 101 16.45 2.55 -13.45
CA LYS A 101 17.68 2.63 -12.64
C LYS A 101 18.94 2.97 -13.42
N LEU A 102 19.03 2.56 -14.69
CA LEU A 102 20.19 2.82 -15.55
C LEU A 102 19.90 3.82 -16.68
N TRP A 103 18.92 4.71 -16.52
CA TRP A 103 18.53 5.67 -17.57
C TRP A 103 19.71 6.50 -18.13
N LYS A 104 20.71 6.81 -17.29
CA LYS A 104 21.92 7.56 -17.69
C LYS A 104 22.81 6.87 -18.71
N TYR A 105 22.66 5.55 -18.88
CA TYR A 105 23.48 4.74 -19.79
C TYR A 105 22.84 4.60 -21.18
N TYR A 106 21.71 5.26 -21.41
CA TYR A 106 21.00 5.28 -22.67
C TYR A 106 20.96 6.71 -23.19
N GLU A 107 21.04 6.86 -24.51
CA GLU A 107 20.99 8.16 -25.20
C GLU A 107 19.54 8.64 -25.38
N SER A 108 18.58 7.73 -25.46
CA SER A 108 17.15 8.02 -25.56
C SER A 108 16.29 6.85 -25.08
N TRP A 109 14.97 7.07 -24.97
CA TRP A 109 14.00 6.01 -24.68
C TRP A 109 13.95 4.97 -25.79
N GLU A 110 14.04 5.39 -27.05
CA GLU A 110 14.06 4.51 -28.23
C GLU A 110 15.25 3.56 -28.20
N GLN A 111 16.44 4.05 -27.81
CA GLN A 111 17.62 3.17 -27.67
C GLN A 111 17.39 2.08 -26.61
N TYR A 112 16.69 2.40 -25.51
CA TYR A 112 16.30 1.40 -24.53
C TYR A 112 15.35 0.36 -25.14
N CYS A 113 14.32 0.80 -25.85
CA CYS A 113 13.37 -0.07 -26.54
C CYS A 113 14.07 -0.98 -27.56
N ASP A 114 14.94 -0.43 -28.41
CA ASP A 114 15.72 -1.18 -29.40
C ASP A 114 16.56 -2.27 -28.75
N TYR A 115 17.24 -1.96 -27.64
CA TYR A 115 18.04 -2.94 -26.91
C TYR A 115 17.17 -3.97 -26.20
N PHE A 116 16.03 -3.55 -25.65
CA PHE A 116 15.08 -4.46 -25.02
C PHE A 116 14.62 -5.54 -26.00
N GLU A 117 14.26 -5.14 -27.22
CA GLU A 117 13.86 -6.08 -28.28
C GLU A 117 15.03 -6.89 -28.82
N ARG A 118 16.14 -6.23 -29.18
CA ARG A 118 17.34 -6.87 -29.74
C ARG A 118 17.90 -7.98 -28.86
N TYR A 119 17.86 -7.79 -27.54
CA TYR A 119 18.37 -8.77 -26.58
C TYR A 119 17.29 -9.68 -25.99
N GLY A 120 16.05 -9.63 -26.50
CA GLY A 120 14.95 -10.47 -26.05
C GLY A 120 14.63 -10.32 -24.57
N CYS A 121 14.74 -9.10 -24.05
CA CYS A 121 14.43 -8.79 -22.66
C CYS A 121 12.94 -9.05 -22.36
N GLN A 122 12.66 -9.33 -21.09
CA GLN A 122 11.30 -9.63 -20.62
C GLN A 122 10.94 -8.74 -19.44
N ALA A 123 9.65 -8.46 -19.31
CA ALA A 123 9.07 -7.80 -18.15
C ALA A 123 8.18 -8.80 -17.39
N CYS A 124 8.13 -8.68 -16.06
CA CYS A 124 7.28 -9.50 -15.22
C CYS A 124 6.52 -8.66 -14.20
N VAL A 125 5.28 -9.08 -13.95
CA VAL A 125 4.50 -8.63 -12.79
C VAL A 125 4.94 -9.47 -11.60
N CYS A 126 5.45 -8.82 -10.56
CA CYS A 126 5.96 -9.50 -9.35
C CYS A 126 4.86 -9.68 -8.31
N ASN A 127 4.10 -8.63 -8.03
CA ASN A 127 3.03 -8.65 -7.04
C ASN A 127 1.86 -7.81 -7.53
N LEU A 128 0.64 -8.31 -7.40
CA LEU A 128 -0.58 -7.69 -7.89
C LEU A 128 -1.50 -7.41 -6.70
N GLU A 129 -2.19 -6.28 -6.73
CA GLU A 129 -3.13 -5.91 -5.67
C GLU A 129 -4.18 -7.03 -5.51
N PRO A 130 -4.35 -7.59 -4.30
CA PRO A 130 -5.24 -8.70 -4.11
C PRO A 130 -6.70 -8.24 -4.23
N THR A 131 -7.58 -9.16 -4.62
CA THR A 131 -9.04 -8.89 -4.61
C THR A 131 -9.62 -9.02 -3.21
N GLN A 132 -9.02 -9.87 -2.38
CA GLN A 132 -9.42 -10.13 -1.00
C GLN A 132 -8.26 -9.83 -0.07
N PHE A 133 -8.53 -9.13 1.02
CA PHE A 133 -7.52 -8.70 1.99
C PHE A 133 -7.67 -9.53 3.27
N GLU A 134 -6.58 -10.19 3.66
CA GLU A 134 -6.53 -10.90 4.92
C GLU A 134 -6.32 -9.93 6.08
N LYS A 135 -6.91 -10.27 7.24
CA LYS A 135 -6.64 -9.53 8.48
C LYS A 135 -5.19 -9.74 8.89
N ALA A 136 -4.50 -8.64 9.13
CA ALA A 136 -3.11 -8.65 9.56
C ALA A 136 -2.99 -8.95 11.05
N LYS A 137 -1.81 -9.44 11.42
CA LYS A 137 -1.34 -9.44 12.80
C LYS A 137 -0.35 -8.30 12.96
N ILE A 138 -0.44 -7.57 14.06
CA ILE A 138 0.62 -6.63 14.44
C ILE A 138 1.86 -7.42 14.86
N ASN A 139 3.04 -6.86 14.66
CA ASN A 139 4.30 -7.50 15.05
C ASN A 139 4.86 -6.89 16.34
N TYR A 140 5.79 -7.62 16.97
CA TYR A 140 6.41 -7.17 18.21
C TYR A 140 7.23 -5.88 18.07
N GLN A 141 7.79 -5.61 16.88
CA GLN A 141 8.62 -4.42 16.66
C GLN A 141 7.77 -3.15 16.79
N MET A 142 6.54 -3.17 16.27
CA MET A 142 5.55 -2.10 16.38
C MET A 142 4.98 -1.99 17.80
N LEU A 143 4.87 -3.09 18.53
CA LEU A 143 4.41 -3.04 19.93
C LEU A 143 5.50 -2.49 20.87
N GLN A 144 6.77 -2.79 20.61
CA GLN A 144 7.90 -2.37 21.44
C GLN A 144 8.12 -0.85 21.44
N THR A 145 7.64 -0.15 20.42
CA THR A 145 7.73 1.31 20.29
C THR A 145 6.62 2.06 21.03
N LEU A 146 5.59 1.34 21.49
CA LEU A 146 4.54 1.86 22.36
C LEU A 146 4.94 1.68 23.82
N THR A 147 5.77 2.59 24.34
CA THR A 147 6.42 2.44 25.66
C THR A 147 5.54 2.71 26.87
N ASP A 148 4.40 3.37 26.67
CA ASP A 148 3.51 3.86 27.75
C ASP A 148 2.11 3.23 27.65
N LEU A 149 2.05 1.90 27.45
CA LEU A 149 0.80 1.15 27.38
C LEU A 149 0.32 0.74 28.78
N THR A 150 -0.91 1.10 29.09
CA THR A 150 -1.61 0.63 30.29
C THR A 150 -2.07 -0.83 30.15
N ASP A 151 -2.33 -1.50 31.29
CA ASP A 151 -2.89 -2.86 31.29
C ASP A 151 -4.23 -2.92 30.54
N GLU A 152 -5.07 -1.88 30.63
CA GLU A 152 -6.34 -1.81 29.92
C GLU A 152 -6.14 -1.76 28.40
N GLU A 153 -5.19 -0.95 27.92
CA GLU A 153 -4.85 -0.87 26.50
C GLU A 153 -4.25 -2.18 25.99
N LEU A 154 -3.40 -2.85 26.77
CA LEU A 154 -2.88 -4.18 26.43
C LEU A 154 -3.99 -5.24 26.33
N LEU A 155 -4.98 -5.19 27.23
CA LEU A 155 -6.15 -6.07 27.17
C LEU A 155 -7.01 -5.77 25.93
N ASN A 156 -7.12 -4.50 25.54
CA ASN A 156 -7.85 -4.09 24.34
C ASN A 156 -7.13 -4.53 23.06
N ILE A 157 -5.82 -4.31 22.93
CA ILE A 157 -5.02 -4.72 21.76
C ILE A 157 -5.03 -6.25 21.61
N SER A 158 -4.95 -6.99 22.72
CA SER A 158 -4.95 -8.47 22.69
C SER A 158 -6.33 -9.10 22.53
N LYS A 159 -7.42 -8.32 22.60
CA LYS A 159 -8.80 -8.81 22.63
C LYS A 159 -9.13 -9.76 21.48
N GLY A 160 -8.79 -9.40 20.25
CA GLY A 160 -9.07 -10.23 19.06
C GLY A 160 -8.41 -11.61 19.14
N THR A 161 -7.16 -11.64 19.60
CA THR A 161 -6.39 -12.88 19.78
C THR A 161 -6.96 -13.74 20.90
N ARG A 162 -7.33 -13.11 22.03
CA ARG A 162 -7.93 -13.80 23.19
C ARG A 162 -9.27 -14.43 22.85
N THR A 163 -10.18 -13.66 22.22
CA THR A 163 -11.48 -14.18 21.80
C THR A 163 -11.33 -15.34 20.82
N LYS A 164 -10.35 -15.30 19.91
CA LYS A 164 -10.06 -16.43 19.01
C LYS A 164 -9.58 -17.67 19.76
N LEU A 165 -8.71 -17.52 20.76
CA LEU A 165 -8.24 -18.62 21.61
C LEU A 165 -9.35 -19.23 22.47
N GLU A 166 -10.28 -18.41 22.95
CA GLU A 166 -11.48 -18.83 23.70
C GLU A 166 -12.43 -19.61 22.79
N ASN A 167 -12.75 -19.07 21.61
CA ASN A 167 -13.66 -19.67 20.64
C ASN A 167 -13.12 -20.96 20.01
N LEU A 168 -11.80 -21.11 19.91
CA LEU A 168 -11.18 -22.36 19.44
C LEU A 168 -11.54 -23.58 20.27
N ALA A 169 -11.95 -23.38 21.53
CA ALA A 169 -12.35 -24.46 22.42
C ALA A 169 -13.86 -24.75 22.42
N SER A 170 -14.68 -23.88 21.82
CA SER A 170 -16.14 -23.89 22.04
C SER A 170 -16.99 -23.63 20.79
N ASP A 171 -16.43 -23.03 19.73
CA ASP A 171 -17.18 -22.66 18.52
C ASP A 171 -16.77 -23.47 17.30
N ARG A 172 -17.72 -24.23 16.76
CA ARG A 172 -17.55 -25.10 15.59
C ARG A 172 -17.08 -24.32 14.36
N ASN A 173 -17.65 -23.14 14.11
CA ASN A 173 -17.30 -22.36 12.92
C ASN A 173 -15.86 -21.86 12.99
N THR A 174 -15.42 -21.43 14.18
CA THR A 174 -14.04 -21.06 14.45
C THR A 174 -13.10 -22.23 14.25
N MET A 175 -13.44 -23.44 14.72
CA MET A 175 -12.64 -24.64 14.48
C MET A 175 -12.48 -24.93 12.98
N LEU A 176 -13.58 -24.95 12.22
CA LEU A 176 -13.55 -25.14 10.77
C LEU A 176 -12.70 -24.08 10.07
N LYS A 177 -12.84 -22.81 10.47
CA LYS A 177 -12.04 -21.70 9.94
C LYS A 177 -10.55 -21.87 10.21
N VAL A 178 -10.18 -22.31 11.40
CA VAL A 178 -8.78 -22.55 11.75
C VAL A 178 -8.19 -23.73 10.97
N PHE A 179 -8.98 -24.75 10.68
CA PHE A 179 -8.56 -25.81 9.78
C PHE A 179 -8.48 -25.38 8.31
N GLY A 180 -9.00 -24.21 7.93
CA GLY A 180 -9.17 -23.80 6.53
C GLY A 180 -10.27 -24.58 5.81
N ALA A 181 -11.16 -25.25 6.57
CA ALA A 181 -12.32 -25.97 6.07
C ALA A 181 -13.50 -25.01 5.90
N THR A 182 -13.33 -23.98 5.08
CA THR A 182 -14.37 -22.98 4.80
C THR A 182 -14.60 -22.83 3.31
N LYS A 183 -15.78 -22.34 2.91
CA LYS A 183 -16.16 -22.21 1.50
C LYS A 183 -15.25 -21.26 0.73
N GLU A 184 -14.69 -20.27 1.41
CA GLU A 184 -13.81 -19.23 0.87
C GLU A 184 -12.40 -19.76 0.53
N ASN A 185 -11.96 -20.86 1.16
CA ASN A 185 -10.69 -21.49 0.82
C ASN A 185 -10.84 -22.31 -0.48
N GLU A 186 -10.40 -21.77 -1.61
CA GLU A 186 -10.47 -22.46 -2.92
C GLU A 186 -9.53 -23.66 -3.03
N ARG A 187 -8.51 -23.77 -2.17
CA ARG A 187 -7.46 -24.81 -2.23
C ARG A 187 -7.52 -25.74 -1.02
N ARG A 188 -8.69 -26.36 -0.80
CA ARG A 188 -8.89 -27.32 0.28
C ARG A 188 -8.26 -28.67 -0.03
N ASN A 189 -7.66 -29.29 0.98
CA ASN A 189 -7.22 -30.68 0.93
C ASN A 189 -8.36 -31.65 1.35
N GLY A 190 -8.15 -32.95 1.18
CA GLY A 190 -9.19 -33.95 1.47
C GLY A 190 -9.69 -33.96 2.92
N PHE A 191 -8.82 -33.61 3.89
CA PHE A 191 -9.22 -33.46 5.29
C PHE A 191 -10.14 -32.24 5.49
N GLN A 192 -9.79 -31.10 4.90
CA GLN A 192 -10.59 -29.88 4.95
C GLN A 192 -11.96 -30.04 4.27
N GLU A 193 -12.02 -30.74 3.12
CA GLU A 193 -13.28 -31.09 2.47
C GLU A 193 -14.13 -32.02 3.34
N SER A 194 -13.51 -33.01 3.98
CA SER A 194 -14.20 -33.94 4.88
C SER A 194 -14.80 -33.22 6.10
N LEU A 195 -14.04 -32.30 6.71
CA LEU A 195 -14.51 -31.46 7.82
C LEU A 195 -15.67 -30.55 7.42
N LEU A 196 -15.66 -30.03 6.18
CA LEU A 196 -16.72 -29.18 5.67
C LEU A 196 -18.02 -29.96 5.45
N LEU A 197 -17.93 -31.21 4.97
CA LEU A 197 -19.07 -32.11 4.76
C LEU A 197 -19.59 -32.73 6.06
N TYR A 198 -18.69 -33.09 6.98
CA TYR A 198 -18.98 -33.79 8.23
C TYR A 198 -18.30 -33.09 9.42
N PRO A 199 -18.83 -31.95 9.90
CA PRO A 199 -18.24 -31.20 11.01
C PRO A 199 -18.11 -31.99 12.32
N GLU A 200 -18.84 -33.10 12.48
CA GLU A 200 -18.76 -34.00 13.63
C GLU A 200 -17.37 -34.63 13.78
N LEU A 201 -16.60 -34.73 12.69
CA LEU A 201 -15.21 -35.17 12.71
C LEU A 201 -14.33 -34.29 13.60
N LEU A 202 -14.71 -33.06 13.91
CA LEU A 202 -13.99 -32.24 14.90
C LEU A 202 -13.88 -32.90 16.29
N GLN A 203 -14.73 -33.89 16.60
CA GLN A 203 -14.69 -34.65 17.84
C GLN A 203 -13.73 -35.84 17.80
N ASP A 204 -13.18 -36.20 16.64
CA ASP A 204 -12.19 -37.27 16.51
C ASP A 204 -10.87 -36.90 17.22
N GLU A 205 -10.10 -37.89 17.65
CA GLU A 205 -8.89 -37.64 18.45
C GLU A 205 -7.80 -36.90 17.65
N TYR A 206 -7.69 -37.16 16.35
CA TYR A 206 -6.74 -36.47 15.47
C TYR A 206 -7.11 -34.99 15.30
N SER A 207 -8.37 -34.68 15.06
CA SER A 207 -8.90 -33.32 14.98
C SER A 207 -8.70 -32.58 16.31
N LYS A 208 -8.99 -33.23 17.44
CA LYS A 208 -8.75 -32.66 18.78
C LYS A 208 -7.28 -32.37 19.04
N GLU A 209 -6.37 -33.30 18.74
CA GLU A 209 -4.94 -33.08 18.95
C GLU A 209 -4.42 -31.95 18.04
N THR A 210 -4.84 -31.95 16.77
CA THR A 210 -4.46 -30.88 15.84
C THR A 210 -4.96 -29.51 16.32
N LEU A 211 -6.18 -29.41 16.84
CA LEU A 211 -6.69 -28.18 17.45
C LEU A 211 -5.86 -27.74 18.67
N ARG A 212 -5.42 -28.69 19.53
CA ARG A 212 -4.53 -28.38 20.67
C ARG A 212 -3.19 -27.85 20.19
N GLU A 213 -2.60 -28.42 19.14
CA GLU A 213 -1.35 -27.95 18.55
C GLU A 213 -1.49 -26.55 17.94
N ILE A 214 -2.57 -26.30 17.20
CA ILE A 214 -2.83 -24.97 16.62
C ILE A 214 -3.03 -23.94 17.72
N LYS A 215 -3.79 -24.27 18.78
CA LYS A 215 -3.95 -23.39 19.93
C LYS A 215 -2.61 -23.05 20.57
N LYS A 216 -1.76 -24.06 20.85
CA LYS A 216 -0.40 -23.85 21.39
C LYS A 216 0.45 -22.96 20.48
N SER A 217 0.33 -23.12 19.16
CA SER A 217 1.02 -22.28 18.18
C SER A 217 0.58 -20.81 18.28
N ILE A 218 -0.74 -20.55 18.30
CA ILE A 218 -1.29 -19.20 18.44
C ILE A 218 -0.87 -18.57 19.77
N GLU A 219 -0.91 -19.31 20.88
CA GLU A 219 -0.43 -18.82 22.18
C GLU A 219 1.06 -18.45 22.16
N LYS A 220 1.89 -19.27 21.51
CA LYS A 220 3.33 -18.99 21.35
C LYS A 220 3.57 -17.73 20.52
N GLU A 221 2.81 -17.56 19.43
CA GLU A 221 2.87 -16.36 18.58
C GLU A 221 2.42 -15.11 19.34
N ALA A 222 1.31 -15.19 20.08
CA ALA A 222 0.79 -14.08 20.86
C ALA A 222 1.80 -13.63 21.94
N LYS A 223 2.43 -14.59 22.63
CA LYS A 223 3.53 -14.32 23.59
C LYS A 223 4.75 -13.67 22.94
N ALA A 224 4.94 -13.87 21.63
CA ALA A 224 5.98 -13.23 20.84
C ALA A 224 5.50 -11.90 20.21
N GLY A 225 4.40 -11.31 20.68
CA GLY A 225 3.90 -10.02 20.20
C GLY A 225 3.20 -10.06 18.84
N LYS A 226 2.78 -11.24 18.36
CA LYS A 226 1.96 -11.37 17.15
C LYS A 226 0.48 -11.42 17.51
N LEU A 227 -0.17 -10.26 17.54
CA LEU A 227 -1.57 -10.14 17.94
C LEU A 227 -2.46 -9.90 16.71
N ASP A 228 -3.60 -10.58 16.65
CA ASP A 228 -4.65 -10.32 15.65
C ASP A 228 -5.21 -8.90 15.88
N VAL A 229 -5.10 -8.03 14.87
CA VAL A 229 -5.58 -6.63 14.90
C VAL A 229 -6.55 -6.38 13.74
N ASP A 230 -7.32 -5.29 13.82
CA ASP A 230 -8.15 -4.83 12.71
C ASP A 230 -7.32 -4.06 11.67
N GLY A 231 -6.37 -4.77 11.04
CA GLY A 231 -5.47 -4.23 10.02
C GLY A 231 -5.41 -5.12 8.79
N CYS A 232 -4.75 -4.64 7.74
CA CYS A 232 -4.42 -5.44 6.55
C CYS A 232 -3.14 -4.90 5.90
N TYR A 233 -2.50 -5.72 5.06
CA TYR A 233 -1.41 -5.26 4.20
C TYR A 233 -1.99 -4.84 2.85
N THR A 234 -1.67 -3.62 2.43
CA THR A 234 -2.01 -3.10 1.10
C THR A 234 -0.83 -2.31 0.53
N PHE A 235 -0.89 -1.96 -0.75
CA PHE A 235 0.12 -1.09 -1.34
C PHE A 235 -0.03 0.34 -0.81
N ILE A 236 1.11 1.01 -0.65
CA ILE A 236 1.16 2.44 -0.45
C ILE A 236 1.34 3.14 -1.79
N VAL A 237 0.51 4.14 -2.04
CA VAL A 237 0.39 4.81 -3.34
C VAL A 237 0.47 6.32 -3.13
N PRO A 238 1.30 7.03 -3.90
CA PRO A 238 1.25 8.49 -3.89
C PRO A 238 -0.09 8.99 -4.45
N ASP A 239 -0.54 10.15 -4.00
CA ASP A 239 -1.60 10.92 -4.69
C ASP A 239 -1.27 11.14 -6.20
N MET A 240 -1.79 10.24 -7.04
CA MET A 240 -1.60 10.26 -8.49
C MET A 240 -2.34 11.44 -9.16
N TYR A 241 -3.33 12.03 -8.48
CA TYR A 241 -3.97 13.24 -8.96
C TYR A 241 -3.02 14.43 -8.84
N ALA A 242 -2.33 14.55 -7.68
CA ALA A 242 -1.27 15.53 -7.51
C ALA A 242 -0.13 15.33 -8.53
N PHE A 243 0.22 14.07 -8.82
CA PHE A 243 1.22 13.77 -9.86
C PHE A 243 0.74 14.23 -11.25
N CYS A 244 -0.54 14.04 -11.59
CA CYS A 244 -1.11 14.55 -12.85
C CYS A 244 -1.14 16.08 -12.91
N GLN A 245 -1.43 16.78 -11.81
CA GLN A 245 -1.33 18.24 -11.77
C GLN A 245 0.11 18.70 -12.06
N TRP A 246 1.08 18.06 -11.45
CA TRP A 246 2.49 18.37 -11.70
C TRP A 246 2.92 18.09 -13.14
N LEU A 247 2.52 16.93 -13.67
CA LEU A 247 2.95 16.46 -14.99
C LEU A 247 2.26 17.21 -16.14
N PHE A 248 0.94 17.35 -16.08
CA PHE A 248 0.12 17.85 -17.19
C PHE A 248 -0.24 19.34 -17.06
N TYR A 249 -0.39 19.89 -15.86
CA TYR A 249 -0.55 21.34 -15.67
C TYR A 249 0.80 22.06 -15.50
N GLY A 250 1.89 21.34 -15.30
CA GLY A 250 3.20 21.93 -14.99
C GLY A 250 3.26 22.54 -13.59
N ASP A 251 2.28 22.27 -12.72
CA ASP A 251 2.16 22.84 -11.38
C ASP A 251 3.29 22.33 -10.47
N LYS A 252 4.14 23.25 -10.00
CA LYS A 252 5.28 22.90 -9.14
C LYS A 252 4.90 22.69 -7.67
N ASN A 253 3.68 23.08 -7.28
CA ASN A 253 3.15 22.90 -5.93
C ASN A 253 1.72 22.32 -6.01
N PRO A 254 1.56 21.09 -6.52
CA PRO A 254 0.25 20.50 -6.76
C PRO A 254 -0.58 20.44 -5.47
N SER A 255 -1.86 20.80 -5.55
CA SER A 255 -2.76 20.75 -4.40
C SER A 255 -3.06 19.31 -3.96
N GLY A 256 -3.09 18.36 -4.91
CA GLY A 256 -3.61 17.02 -4.68
C GLY A 256 -5.09 17.01 -4.29
N LEU A 257 -5.53 15.88 -3.76
CA LEU A 257 -6.87 15.69 -3.18
C LEU A 257 -6.85 15.43 -1.67
N LEU A 258 -5.66 15.18 -1.09
CA LEU A 258 -5.49 14.91 0.34
C LEU A 258 -4.66 16.00 1.01
N GLY A 259 -5.10 16.49 2.15
CA GLY A 259 -4.38 17.41 3.03
C GLY A 259 -3.30 16.74 3.89
N ASN A 260 -2.55 17.57 4.63
CA ASN A 260 -1.59 17.07 5.62
C ASN A 260 -2.35 16.37 6.77
N GLY A 261 -1.91 15.18 7.18
CA GLY A 261 -2.60 14.36 8.17
C GLY A 261 -3.67 13.43 7.58
N GLU A 262 -3.90 13.47 6.27
CA GLU A 262 -4.97 12.73 5.60
C GLU A 262 -4.45 11.59 4.72
N VAL A 263 -5.22 10.50 4.71
CA VAL A 263 -5.03 9.33 3.82
C VAL A 263 -6.35 8.92 3.19
N TYR A 264 -6.30 8.15 2.11
CA TYR A 264 -7.48 7.49 1.54
C TYR A 264 -7.23 6.00 1.40
N CYS A 265 -7.99 5.19 2.14
CA CYS A 265 -7.93 3.73 2.07
C CYS A 265 -9.35 3.14 2.10
N PRO A 266 -9.89 2.64 0.98
CA PRO A 266 -11.27 2.15 0.91
C PRO A 266 -11.50 0.83 1.67
N LEU A 267 -10.43 0.20 2.17
CA LEU A 267 -10.51 -1.00 3.01
C LEU A 267 -11.03 -0.73 4.42
N PHE A 268 -11.05 0.54 4.83
CA PHE A 268 -11.51 0.96 6.15
C PHE A 268 -12.58 2.05 6.01
N ALA A 269 -13.39 2.22 7.07
CA ALA A 269 -14.42 3.24 7.11
C ALA A 269 -13.81 4.65 7.05
N GLY A 270 -14.59 5.61 6.54
CA GLY A 270 -14.24 7.02 6.56
C GLY A 270 -14.33 7.64 7.96
N GLY A 271 -13.56 8.69 8.21
CA GLY A 271 -13.58 9.45 9.46
C GLY A 271 -12.91 8.75 10.65
N VAL A 272 -12.34 7.56 10.45
CA VAL A 272 -11.56 6.86 11.46
C VAL A 272 -10.08 7.18 11.32
N GLU A 273 -9.34 7.03 12.42
CA GLU A 273 -7.88 7.11 12.40
C GLU A 273 -7.30 5.75 12.00
N LEU A 274 -6.32 5.79 11.10
CA LEU A 274 -5.55 4.63 10.67
C LEU A 274 -4.10 4.82 11.10
N ASP A 275 -3.57 3.84 11.82
CA ASP A 275 -2.14 3.75 12.08
C ASP A 275 -1.45 3.09 10.88
N CYS A 276 -0.78 3.91 10.07
CA CYS A 276 -0.05 3.45 8.91
C CYS A 276 1.32 2.95 9.35
N LEU A 277 1.59 1.67 9.11
CA LEU A 277 2.79 0.98 9.59
C LEU A 277 3.54 0.34 8.44
N ARG A 278 4.88 0.32 8.54
CA ARG A 278 5.75 -0.42 7.63
C ARG A 278 6.61 -1.41 8.39
N SER A 279 6.86 -2.56 7.77
CA SER A 279 7.83 -3.55 8.25
C SER A 279 9.12 -3.48 7.42
N PRO A 280 10.32 -3.64 8.04
CA PRO A 280 10.54 -3.69 9.49
C PRO A 280 10.25 -2.34 10.16
N HIS A 281 9.85 -2.37 11.43
CA HIS A 281 9.61 -1.18 12.25
C HIS A 281 10.86 -0.94 13.11
N LEU A 282 11.57 0.17 12.87
CA LEU A 282 12.92 0.39 13.44
C LEU A 282 12.98 1.50 14.50
N TYR A 283 12.00 2.39 14.48
CA TYR A 283 11.86 3.50 15.43
C TYR A 283 10.38 3.76 15.70
N VAL A 284 10.01 4.89 16.32
CA VAL A 284 8.62 5.29 16.51
C VAL A 284 8.01 5.69 15.15
N GLU A 285 7.61 4.70 14.37
CA GLU A 285 7.14 4.84 12.97
C GLU A 285 5.62 4.64 12.88
N HIS A 286 4.88 5.04 13.94
CA HIS A 286 3.42 5.04 13.97
C HIS A 286 2.88 6.29 13.27
N ALA A 287 2.43 6.15 12.03
CA ALA A 287 1.89 7.26 11.26
C ALA A 287 0.35 7.24 11.32
N VAL A 288 -0.20 7.76 12.42
CA VAL A 288 -1.65 7.90 12.62
C VAL A 288 -2.20 9.01 11.72
N ARG A 289 -3.16 8.68 10.86
CA ARG A 289 -3.77 9.60 9.88
C ARG A 289 -5.28 9.43 9.79
N THR A 290 -5.98 10.49 9.42
CA THR A 290 -7.44 10.44 9.25
C THR A 290 -7.79 9.88 7.88
N ASN A 291 -8.67 8.87 7.83
CA ASN A 291 -9.12 8.27 6.58
C ASN A 291 -10.26 9.08 5.95
N MET A 292 -10.05 9.58 4.73
CA MET A 292 -10.96 10.51 4.06
C MET A 292 -11.99 9.82 3.16
N VAL A 293 -12.20 8.52 3.30
CA VAL A 293 -13.22 7.78 2.54
C VAL A 293 -14.60 8.39 2.77
N GLY A 294 -15.30 8.73 1.69
CA GLY A 294 -16.64 9.31 1.76
C GLY A 294 -16.70 10.79 2.17
N ALA A 295 -15.57 11.45 2.46
CA ALA A 295 -15.53 12.87 2.78
C ALA A 295 -15.74 13.76 1.54
N ASP A 296 -15.21 13.32 0.38
CA ASP A 296 -15.39 13.97 -0.92
C ASP A 296 -15.62 12.92 -2.02
N HIS A 297 -16.59 13.18 -2.89
CA HIS A 297 -16.85 12.37 -4.07
C HIS A 297 -15.66 12.33 -5.06
N GLU A 298 -14.84 13.39 -5.12
CA GLU A 298 -13.66 13.43 -6.00
C GLU A 298 -12.62 12.37 -5.60
N LEU A 299 -12.43 12.11 -4.29
CA LEU A 299 -11.52 11.07 -3.81
C LEU A 299 -11.88 9.71 -4.39
N GLY A 300 -13.14 9.28 -4.24
CA GLY A 300 -13.62 8.02 -4.81
C GLY A 300 -13.74 8.05 -6.34
N ARG A 301 -13.79 9.22 -6.96
CA ARG A 301 -13.80 9.38 -8.42
C ARG A 301 -12.41 9.15 -9.03
N TRP A 302 -11.33 9.51 -8.34
CA TRP A 302 -9.96 9.41 -8.84
C TRP A 302 -9.19 8.22 -8.26
N PHE A 303 -9.33 7.93 -6.97
CA PHE A 303 -8.66 6.82 -6.29
C PHE A 303 -9.49 5.54 -6.42
N LYS A 304 -9.19 4.73 -7.43
CA LYS A 304 -10.00 3.56 -7.84
C LYS A 304 -9.56 2.21 -7.27
N THR A 305 -8.44 2.17 -6.56
CA THR A 305 -7.81 0.93 -6.08
C THR A 305 -7.96 0.72 -4.59
N ASN A 306 -7.61 -0.47 -4.09
CA ASN A 306 -7.66 -0.81 -2.67
C ASN A 306 -6.38 -0.44 -1.88
N ALA A 307 -5.39 0.17 -2.55
CA ALA A 307 -4.23 0.77 -1.91
C ALA A 307 -4.58 1.91 -0.94
N ILE A 308 -3.65 2.18 -0.01
CA ILE A 308 -3.66 3.41 0.78
C ILE A 308 -2.96 4.53 0.01
N VAL A 309 -3.68 5.64 -0.20
CA VAL A 309 -3.15 6.83 -0.86
C VAL A 309 -2.66 7.82 0.19
N THR A 310 -1.45 8.35 0.02
CA THR A 310 -0.85 9.35 0.90
C THR A 310 -0.80 10.75 0.26
N SER A 311 -0.96 11.77 1.10
CA SER A 311 -0.88 13.18 0.69
C SER A 311 0.53 13.61 0.31
N VAL A 312 0.64 14.50 -0.70
CA VAL A 312 1.87 15.24 -1.03
C VAL A 312 2.29 16.25 0.05
N HIS A 313 1.39 16.61 0.95
CA HIS A 313 1.62 17.60 2.01
C HIS A 313 2.08 16.98 3.32
N ASP A 314 2.10 15.65 3.41
CA ASP A 314 2.37 14.90 4.62
C ASP A 314 3.76 14.25 4.59
N VAL A 315 4.46 14.30 5.73
CA VAL A 315 5.79 13.70 5.91
C VAL A 315 5.76 12.19 6.18
N ILE A 316 4.60 11.54 6.05
CA ILE A 316 4.42 10.08 6.23
C ILE A 316 5.44 9.26 5.44
N SER A 317 5.89 9.74 4.28
CA SER A 317 6.96 9.11 3.49
C SER A 317 8.29 9.04 4.20
N LYS A 318 8.63 10.07 4.99
CA LYS A 318 9.82 10.12 5.83
C LYS A 318 9.68 9.29 7.10
N ILE A 319 8.47 9.26 7.68
CA ILE A 319 8.17 8.45 8.88
C ILE A 319 8.29 6.96 8.54
N LEU A 320 7.72 6.53 7.42
CA LEU A 320 7.66 5.13 7.00
C LEU A 320 8.73 4.76 5.94
N GLN A 321 9.67 5.68 5.67
CA GLN A 321 10.85 5.50 4.81
C GLN A 321 10.54 4.88 3.44
N PHE A 322 9.51 5.37 2.75
CA PHE A 322 9.09 4.89 1.42
C PHE A 322 9.37 5.86 0.28
N ASP A 323 10.15 6.89 0.57
CA ASP A 323 10.58 7.94 -0.34
C ASP A 323 11.89 7.63 -1.07
#